data_AF-A0A7W9G2J9-F1
#
_entry.id   AF-A0A7W9G2J9-F1
#
_cell.length_a   1.000
_cell.length_b   1.000
_cell.length_c   1.000
_cell.angle_alpha   90.00
_cell.angle_beta   90.00
_cell.angle_gamma   90.00
#
_symmetry.space_group_name_H-M   'P 1'
#
loop_
_entity.id
_entity.type
_entity.pdbx_description
1 polymer ?
#
loop_
_entity_poly.entity_id
_entity_poly.type
_entity_poly.pdbx_seq_one_letter_code
_entity_poly.pdbx_strand_id
1 'polypeptide(L)'
;MWQENGLVFASKHGTELDAANVRRALRVILKRTDLNPDEWTPRELRHSFVSLMSDAGVAVEDIARLVGHKGTVVTEKVYRKQLRPVLLEGAETMDLIFPGED
;
A
#
# COMPACT_ATOMS: atom_id res chain seq x y z
N MET A 1 3.02 12.12 -27.44
CA MET A 1 4.17 11.17 -27.46
C MET A 1 4.38 10.68 -26.03
N TRP A 2 4.64 9.40 -25.83
CA TRP A 2 4.97 8.83 -24.51
C TRP A 2 6.47 9.00 -24.23
N GLN A 3 6.86 9.13 -22.95
CA GLN A 3 8.24 9.37 -22.51
C GLN A 3 8.70 8.28 -21.53
N GLU A 4 9.85 7.67 -21.76
CA GLU A 4 10.44 6.70 -20.81
C GLU A 4 11.18 7.45 -19.71
N ASN A 5 10.59 7.49 -18.51
CA ASN A 5 11.17 8.16 -17.33
C ASN A 5 11.51 7.18 -16.19
N GLY A 6 11.40 5.86 -16.41
CA GLY A 6 11.69 4.85 -15.39
C GLY A 6 10.71 4.86 -14.20
N LEU A 7 9.50 5.40 -14.40
CA LEU A 7 8.47 5.50 -13.36
C LEU A 7 7.63 4.23 -13.31
N VAL A 8 7.47 3.64 -12.12
CA VAL A 8 6.56 2.50 -11.92
C VAL A 8 5.09 2.93 -12.11
N PHE A 9 4.73 4.11 -11.60
CA PHE A 9 3.40 4.70 -11.75
C PHE A 9 3.45 5.90 -12.70
N ALA A 10 3.40 5.62 -14.00
CA ALA A 10 3.43 6.63 -15.05
C ALA A 10 2.03 6.94 -15.59
N SER A 11 1.82 8.18 -16.03
CA SER A 11 0.67 8.56 -16.85
C SER A 11 0.78 7.93 -18.24
N LYS A 12 -0.29 8.00 -19.04
CA LYS A 12 -0.28 7.58 -20.47
C LYS A 12 0.77 8.32 -21.33
N HIS A 13 1.33 9.40 -20.82
CA HIS A 13 2.38 10.19 -21.48
C HIS A 13 3.77 9.93 -20.91
N GLY A 14 3.90 9.05 -19.91
CA GLY A 14 5.18 8.71 -19.29
C GLY A 14 5.62 9.63 -18.15
N THR A 15 4.79 10.59 -17.77
CA THR A 15 5.06 11.51 -16.64
C THR A 15 4.58 10.92 -15.32
N GLU A 16 4.91 11.56 -14.19
CA GLU A 16 4.36 11.20 -12.88
C GLU A 16 2.82 11.12 -12.89
N LEU A 17 2.28 10.08 -12.25
CA LEU A 17 0.85 9.89 -12.11
C LEU A 17 0.30 10.79 -11.00
N ASP A 18 -0.54 11.75 -11.39
CA ASP A 18 -1.19 12.67 -10.45
C ASP A 18 -2.20 11.97 -9.50
N ALA A 19 -2.25 12.44 -8.25
CA ALA A 19 -3.12 11.87 -7.21
C ALA A 19 -4.62 11.97 -7.56
N ALA A 20 -5.07 12.98 -8.31
CA ALA A 20 -6.44 13.05 -8.79
C ALA A 20 -6.75 11.97 -9.84
N ASN A 21 -5.76 11.58 -10.65
CA ASN A 21 -5.92 10.47 -11.60
C ASN A 21 -6.05 9.13 -10.86
N VAL A 22 -5.26 8.92 -9.81
CA VAL A 22 -5.39 7.73 -8.93
C VAL A 22 -6.78 7.67 -8.30
N ARG A 23 -7.26 8.79 -7.71
CA ARG A 23 -8.62 8.86 -7.14
C ARG A 23 -9.70 8.59 -8.18
N ARG A 24 -9.56 9.12 -9.41
CA ARG A 24 -10.50 8.88 -10.50
C ARG A 24 -10.53 7.39 -10.88
N ALA A 25 -9.38 6.74 -10.98
CA ALA A 25 -9.30 5.32 -11.29
C ALA A 25 -9.94 4.47 -10.19
N LEU A 26 -9.66 4.77 -8.91
CA LEU A 26 -10.29 4.09 -7.78
C LEU A 26 -11.82 4.21 -7.82
N ARG A 27 -12.36 5.40 -8.10
CA ARG A 27 -13.82 5.60 -8.21
C ARG A 27 -14.48 4.75 -9.30
N VAL A 28 -13.77 4.46 -10.40
CA VAL A 28 -14.29 3.58 -11.46
C VAL A 28 -14.49 2.15 -10.92
N ILE A 29 -13.58 1.68 -10.07
CA ILE A 29 -13.66 0.37 -9.43
C ILE A 29 -14.78 0.36 -8.38
N LEU A 30 -14.82 1.37 -7.50
CA LEU A 30 -15.81 1.46 -6.41
C LEU A 30 -17.26 1.51 -6.91
N LYS A 31 -17.51 2.06 -8.11
CA LYS A 31 -18.84 2.05 -8.74
C LYS A 31 -19.38 0.64 -9.06
N ARG A 32 -18.54 -0.39 -8.95
CA ARG A 32 -18.89 -1.81 -9.17
C ARG A 32 -19.06 -2.57 -7.87
N THR A 33 -18.92 -1.90 -6.73
CA THR A 33 -19.11 -2.47 -5.39
C THR A 33 -20.28 -1.77 -4.70
N ASP A 34 -20.56 -2.15 -3.47
CA ASP A 34 -21.52 -1.52 -2.56
C ASP A 34 -20.94 -0.32 -1.78
N LEU A 35 -19.68 0.05 -2.05
CA LEU A 35 -18.99 1.15 -1.38
C LEU A 35 -19.33 2.49 -2.02
N ASN A 36 -19.47 3.55 -1.20
CA ASN A 36 -19.71 4.91 -1.70
C ASN A 36 -18.45 5.50 -2.37
N PRO A 37 -18.45 5.75 -3.71
CA PRO A 37 -17.27 6.26 -4.41
C PRO A 37 -16.86 7.68 -4.04
N ASP A 38 -17.75 8.45 -3.42
CA ASP A 38 -17.48 9.84 -3.02
C ASP A 38 -16.86 9.94 -1.61
N GLU A 39 -17.06 8.92 -0.77
CA GLU A 39 -16.49 8.85 0.57
C GLU A 39 -15.14 8.13 0.60
N TRP A 40 -14.95 7.15 -0.29
CA TRP A 40 -13.74 6.33 -0.30
C TRP A 40 -12.58 6.98 -1.07
N THR A 41 -11.40 6.90 -0.47
CA THR A 41 -10.13 7.34 -1.08
C THR A 41 -9.07 6.26 -0.90
N PRO A 42 -7.90 6.34 -1.59
CA PRO A 42 -6.81 5.38 -1.35
C PRO A 42 -6.35 5.31 0.12
N ARG A 43 -6.66 6.33 0.94
CA ARG A 43 -6.40 6.29 2.39
C ARG A 43 -7.12 5.14 3.07
N GLU A 44 -8.36 4.84 2.68
CA GLU A 44 -9.11 3.76 3.32
C GLU A 44 -8.50 2.39 3.02
N LEU A 45 -7.90 2.21 1.83
CA LEU A 45 -7.14 0.98 1.54
C LEU A 45 -5.94 0.80 2.49
N ARG A 46 -5.29 1.90 2.88
CA ARG A 46 -4.21 1.88 3.88
C ARG A 46 -4.75 1.54 5.28
N HIS A 47 -5.93 2.03 5.66
CA HIS A 47 -6.56 1.63 6.91
C HIS A 47 -6.97 0.15 6.88
N SER A 48 -7.57 -0.32 5.78
CA SER A 48 -7.89 -1.74 5.58
C SER A 48 -6.66 -2.62 5.72
N PHE A 49 -5.52 -2.24 5.14
CA PHE A 49 -4.25 -2.96 5.33
C PHE A 49 -3.87 -3.08 6.82
N VAL A 50 -3.94 -1.99 7.59
CA VAL A 50 -3.63 -2.02 9.03
C VAL A 50 -4.59 -2.95 9.78
N SER A 51 -5.88 -2.88 9.49
CA SER A 51 -6.89 -3.74 10.12
C SER A 51 -6.68 -5.21 9.81
N LEU A 52 -6.42 -5.56 8.54
CA LEU A 52 -6.19 -6.94 8.10
C LEU A 52 -4.92 -7.54 8.72
N MET A 53 -3.83 -6.76 8.76
CA MET A 53 -2.58 -7.22 9.39
C MET A 53 -2.74 -7.41 10.90
N SER A 54 -3.51 -6.53 11.56
CA SER A 54 -3.81 -6.68 12.98
C SER A 54 -4.68 -7.90 13.26
N ASP A 55 -5.68 -8.17 12.43
CA ASP A 55 -6.57 -9.33 12.55
C ASP A 55 -5.80 -10.65 12.32
N ALA A 56 -4.84 -10.64 11.41
CA ALA A 56 -3.90 -11.75 11.17
C ALA A 56 -2.83 -11.93 12.26
N GLY A 57 -2.84 -11.09 13.31
CA GLY A 57 -1.96 -11.23 14.47
C GLY A 57 -0.56 -10.63 14.32
N VAL A 58 -0.31 -9.79 13.29
CA VAL A 58 0.98 -9.14 13.09
C VAL A 58 1.20 -8.06 14.16
N ALA A 59 2.42 -7.99 14.70
CA ALA A 59 2.76 -7.05 15.75
C ALA A 59 2.58 -5.59 15.30
N VAL A 60 2.09 -4.73 16.21
CA VAL A 60 1.79 -3.33 15.89
C VAL A 60 3.02 -2.54 15.46
N GLU A 61 4.20 -2.89 15.99
CA GLU A 61 5.49 -2.30 15.62
C GLU A 61 5.89 -2.66 14.18
N ASP A 62 5.54 -3.87 13.73
CA ASP A 62 5.76 -4.33 12.36
C ASP A 62 4.78 -3.67 11.39
N ILE A 63 3.51 -3.58 11.77
CA ILE A 63 2.50 -2.84 11.00
C ILE A 63 2.92 -1.37 10.86
N ALA A 64 3.36 -0.72 11.94
CA ALA A 64 3.82 0.67 11.92
C ALA A 64 5.02 0.87 10.98
N ARG A 65 5.97 -0.10 10.97
CA ARG A 65 7.10 -0.11 10.05
C ARG A 65 6.66 -0.28 8.59
N LEU A 66 5.77 -1.23 8.31
CA LEU A 66 5.24 -1.51 6.97
C LEU A 66 4.52 -0.31 6.37
N VAL A 67 3.71 0.39 7.16
CA VAL A 67 3.01 1.57 6.69
C VAL A 67 3.90 2.83 6.69
N GLY A 68 5.11 2.76 7.24
CA GLY A 68 6.05 3.89 7.26
C GLY A 68 5.66 4.98 8.26
N HIS A 69 5.01 4.63 9.37
CA HIS A 69 4.84 5.56 10.48
C HIS A 69 6.21 5.88 11.08
N LYS A 70 6.58 7.17 11.07
CA LYS A 70 7.80 7.67 11.72
C LYS A 70 7.48 8.06 13.16
N GLY A 71 7.92 7.28 14.14
CA GLY A 71 8.04 7.71 15.54
C GLY A 71 8.54 6.56 16.43
N THR A 72 9.52 6.69 17.33
CA THR A 72 10.45 7.77 17.70
C THR A 72 11.83 7.13 17.95
N VAL A 73 12.88 7.62 17.28
CA VAL A 73 14.30 7.28 17.52
C VAL A 73 14.69 5.81 17.34
N VAL A 74 15.05 5.41 16.11
CA VAL A 74 16.01 4.30 15.92
C VAL A 74 16.92 4.62 14.73
N THR A 75 18.23 4.51 14.96
CA THR A 75 19.34 4.92 14.10
C THR A 75 19.48 4.07 12.83
N GLU A 76 19.70 4.71 11.68
CA GLU A 76 19.72 4.16 10.30
C GLU A 76 20.67 2.99 10.01
N LYS A 77 21.60 2.62 10.90
CA LYS A 77 22.57 1.54 10.63
C LYS A 77 22.04 0.12 10.85
N VAL A 78 20.99 -0.03 11.68
CA VAL A 78 20.31 -1.33 11.94
C VAL A 78 19.20 -1.61 10.91
N TYR A 79 18.76 -0.57 10.19
CA TYR A 79 17.58 -0.57 9.30
C TYR A 79 17.60 -1.62 8.19
N ARG A 80 18.72 -1.80 7.49
CA ARG A 80 18.76 -2.69 6.31
C ARG A 80 18.47 -4.15 6.67
N LYS A 81 18.80 -4.58 7.89
CA LYS A 81 18.66 -5.97 8.32
C LYS A 81 17.31 -6.28 8.95
N GLN A 82 16.65 -5.29 9.57
CA GLN A 82 15.31 -5.48 10.17
C GLN A 82 14.16 -5.16 9.21
N LEU A 83 14.32 -4.24 8.24
CA LEU A 83 13.24 -3.93 7.30
C LEU A 83 12.98 -5.06 6.29
N ARG A 84 14.02 -5.77 5.82
CA ARG A 84 13.86 -6.88 4.89
C ARG A 84 13.01 -8.02 5.46
N PRO A 85 13.27 -8.54 6.67
CA PRO A 85 12.40 -9.54 7.31
C PRO A 85 10.96 -9.05 7.46
N VAL A 86 10.76 -7.80 7.91
CA VAL A 86 9.42 -7.26 8.15
C VAL A 86 8.63 -7.07 6.85
N LEU A 87 9.28 -6.62 5.77
CA LEU A 87 8.65 -6.51 4.45
C LEU A 87 8.24 -7.89 3.91
N LEU A 88 9.04 -8.92 4.15
CA LEU A 88 8.73 -10.30 3.73
C LEU A 88 7.55 -10.84 4.51
N GLU A 89 7.57 -10.74 5.85
CA GLU A 89 6.48 -11.18 6.71
C GLU A 89 5.15 -10.48 6.36
N GLY A 90 5.20 -9.18 6.07
CA GLY A 90 4.02 -8.43 5.65
C GLY A 90 3.45 -8.90 4.31
N ALA A 91 4.32 -9.22 3.34
CA ALA A 91 3.91 -9.75 2.05
C ALA A 91 3.35 -11.18 2.18
N GLU A 92 4.04 -12.06 2.91
CA GLU A 92 3.61 -13.44 3.16
C GLU A 92 2.25 -13.48 3.87
N THR A 93 2.03 -12.59 4.84
CA THR A 93 0.73 -12.48 5.52
C THR A 93 -0.38 -12.06 4.55
N MET A 94 -0.10 -11.11 3.65
CA MET A 94 -1.06 -10.69 2.64
C MET A 94 -1.38 -11.80 1.63
N ASP A 95 -0.40 -12.62 1.26
CA ASP A 95 -0.61 -13.80 0.40
C ASP A 95 -1.48 -14.86 1.10
N LEU A 96 -1.37 -14.99 2.43
CA LEU A 96 -2.24 -15.89 3.22
C LEU A 96 -3.67 -15.36 3.36
N ILE A 97 -3.85 -14.05 3.53
CA ILE A 97 -5.17 -13.40 3.63
C ILE A 97 -5.89 -13.43 2.27
N PHE A 98 -5.15 -13.19 1.19
CA PHE A 98 -5.65 -13.17 -0.18
C PHE A 98 -4.91 -14.22 -1.01
N PRO A 99 -5.21 -15.52 -0.83
CA PRO A 99 -4.62 -16.55 -1.66
C PRO A 99 -5.00 -16.27 -3.12
N GLY A 100 -4.01 -16.30 -4.01
CA GLY A 100 -4.27 -16.17 -5.44
C GLY A 100 -5.25 -17.25 -5.89
N GLU A 101 -6.19 -16.89 -6.78
CA GLU A 101 -6.93 -17.89 -7.54
C GLU A 101 -6.00 -18.41 -8.65
N ASP A 102 -5.76 -19.73 -8.67
CA ASP A 102 -5.02 -20.43 -9.74
C ASP A 102 -5.69 -20.27 -11.13
#